data_AF-A0A533WZY9-F1
#
_entry.id   AF-A0A533WZY9-F1
#
_cell.length_a   1.000
_cell.length_b   1.000
_cell.length_c   1.000
_cell.angle_alpha   90.00
_cell.angle_beta   90.00
_cell.angle_gamma   90.00
#
_symmetry.space_group_name_H-M   'P 1'
#
loop_
_entity.id
_entity.type
_entity.pdbx_description
1 polymer ?
#
loop_
_entity_poly.entity_id
_entity_poly.type
_entity_poly.pdbx_seq_one_letter_code
_entity_poly.pdbx_strand_id
1 'polypeptide(L)'
;MTASSSIDPKAVGLKVGIEVHQQLATKKKLFCSCPIMKSETLPLQFERRLRPTQSELGHIDPAAVFEFAKGRSNVYRWNPESSCLVEA
;
A
#
# COMPACT_ATOMS: atom_id res chain seq x y z
N MET A 1 -10.50 -43.61 -1.47
CA MET A 1 -10.64 -43.08 -2.84
C MET A 1 -11.74 -42.03 -2.82
N THR A 2 -11.40 -40.80 -2.46
CA THR A 2 -12.37 -39.69 -2.42
C THR A 2 -12.48 -39.12 -3.82
N ALA A 3 -13.64 -39.28 -4.44
CA ALA A 3 -13.95 -38.79 -5.77
C ALA A 3 -13.75 -37.27 -5.82
N SER A 4 -12.79 -36.82 -6.62
CA SER A 4 -12.71 -35.41 -7.00
C SER A 4 -13.81 -35.15 -8.02
N SER A 5 -14.91 -34.53 -7.59
CA SER A 5 -15.89 -33.98 -8.52
C SER A 5 -15.23 -32.82 -9.27
N SER A 6 -14.83 -33.07 -10.51
CA SER A 6 -14.32 -32.02 -11.39
C SER A 6 -15.48 -31.08 -11.74
N ILE A 7 -15.39 -29.84 -11.28
CA ILE A 7 -16.31 -28.77 -11.67
C ILE A 7 -15.89 -28.31 -13.07
N ASP A 8 -16.81 -28.30 -14.04
CA ASP A 8 -16.58 -27.65 -15.34
C ASP A 8 -16.61 -26.12 -15.14
N PRO A 9 -15.47 -25.42 -15.27
CA PRO A 9 -15.40 -23.98 -15.04
C PRO A 9 -16.23 -23.17 -16.04
N LYS A 10 -16.43 -23.70 -17.26
CA LYS A 10 -17.24 -23.02 -18.28
C LYS A 10 -18.72 -23.11 -17.93
N ALA A 11 -19.19 -24.28 -17.52
CA ALA A 11 -20.58 -24.48 -17.13
C ALA A 11 -21.04 -23.58 -15.99
N VAL A 12 -20.14 -23.27 -15.04
CA VAL A 12 -20.43 -22.38 -13.90
C VAL A 12 -20.11 -20.91 -14.17
N GLY A 13 -19.63 -20.57 -15.38
CA GLY A 13 -19.26 -19.20 -15.72
C GLY A 13 -18.14 -18.63 -14.86
N LEU A 14 -17.17 -19.46 -14.47
CA LEU A 14 -16.08 -19.07 -13.57
C LEU A 14 -15.25 -17.93 -14.17
N LYS A 15 -15.04 -16.87 -13.39
CA LYS A 15 -14.16 -15.75 -13.70
C LYS A 15 -13.10 -15.64 -12.61
N VAL A 16 -11.83 -15.62 -12.99
CA VAL A 16 -10.69 -15.54 -12.06
C VAL A 16 -9.78 -14.38 -12.46
N GLY A 17 -9.35 -13.60 -11.48
CA GLY A 17 -8.28 -12.61 -11.62
C GLY A 17 -7.10 -13.00 -10.74
N ILE A 18 -5.88 -12.75 -11.22
CA ILE A 18 -4.64 -12.94 -10.46
C ILE A 18 -3.96 -11.58 -10.38
N GLU A 19 -3.51 -11.22 -9.18
CA GLU A 19 -2.71 -10.02 -8.92
C GLU A 19 -1.36 -10.42 -8.32
N VAL A 20 -0.26 -9.91 -8.89
CA VAL A 20 1.11 -10.27 -8.48
C VAL A 20 1.89 -8.98 -8.25
N HIS A 21 2.46 -8.83 -7.04
CA HIS A 21 3.34 -7.73 -6.69
C HIS A 21 4.77 -8.26 -6.53
N GLN A 22 5.74 -7.61 -7.17
CA GLN A 22 7.16 -7.99 -7.12
C GLN A 22 8.03 -6.76 -6.87
N GLN A 23 8.92 -6.83 -5.88
CA GLN A 23 9.93 -5.79 -5.66
C GLN A 23 11.05 -5.90 -6.70
N LEU A 24 11.48 -4.76 -7.23
CA LEU A 24 12.59 -4.70 -8.18
C LEU A 24 13.93 -4.68 -7.44
N ALA A 25 14.87 -5.52 -7.86
CA ALA A 25 16.24 -5.57 -7.34
C ALA A 25 17.11 -4.41 -7.89
N THR A 26 16.66 -3.17 -7.64
CA THR A 26 17.37 -1.95 -8.05
C THR A 26 18.26 -1.44 -6.92
N LYS A 27 19.27 -0.63 -7.27
CA LYS A 27 20.20 -0.06 -6.27
C LYS A 27 19.58 1.08 -5.45
N LYS A 28 18.52 1.71 -5.98
CA LYS A 28 17.90 2.93 -5.45
C LYS A 28 16.39 2.79 -5.52
N LYS A 29 15.66 3.47 -4.64
CA LYS A 29 14.18 3.51 -4.65
C LYS A 29 13.65 4.15 -5.94
N LEU A 30 12.36 3.92 -6.22
CA LEU A 30 11.75 4.29 -7.50
C LEU A 30 11.80 5.80 -7.81
N PHE A 31 11.61 6.65 -6.79
CA PHE A 31 11.50 8.11 -6.96
C PHE A 31 12.56 8.91 -6.18
N CYS A 32 13.59 8.27 -5.65
CA CYS A 32 14.69 8.96 -4.96
C CYS A 32 15.99 8.16 -5.04
N SER A 33 17.11 8.78 -4.67
CA SER A 33 18.43 8.11 -4.70
C SER A 33 18.74 7.26 -3.47
N CYS A 34 17.81 7.10 -2.54
CA CYS A 34 18.03 6.29 -1.34
C CYS A 34 18.22 4.81 -1.69
N PRO A 35 19.12 4.10 -0.99
CA PRO A 35 19.31 2.67 -1.19
C PRO A 35 18.07 1.87 -0.75
N ILE A 36 17.83 0.74 -1.41
CA ILE A 36 16.83 -0.24 -0.95
C ILE A 36 17.46 -1.09 0.15
N MET A 37 17.41 -0.58 1.38
CA MET A 37 17.93 -1.25 2.56
C MET A 37 16.83 -1.38 3.61
N LYS A 38 16.69 -2.58 4.16
CA LYS A 38 15.90 -2.77 5.38
C LYS A 38 16.75 -2.32 6.57
N SER A 39 16.26 -1.33 7.30
CA SER A 39 16.91 -0.90 8.53
C SER A 39 16.22 -1.57 9.72
N GLU A 40 17.01 -2.18 10.61
CA GLU A 40 16.51 -2.76 11.86
C GLU A 40 16.22 -1.66 12.91
N THR A 41 16.76 -0.45 12.73
CA THR A 41 16.57 0.69 13.63
C THR A 41 16.00 1.90 12.89
N LEU A 42 14.91 2.45 13.42
CA LEU A 42 14.26 3.67 12.91
C LEU A 42 14.27 4.74 14.02
N PRO A 43 15.38 5.49 14.15
CA PRO A 43 15.63 6.38 15.29
C PRO A 43 14.79 7.66 15.26
N LEU A 44 14.33 8.08 14.08
CA LEU A 44 13.59 9.31 13.90
C LEU A 44 12.13 9.01 13.60
N GLN A 45 11.24 9.90 14.02
CA GLN A 45 9.82 9.82 13.70
C GLN A 45 9.18 11.19 13.52
N PHE A 46 8.09 11.22 12.76
CA PHE A 46 7.20 12.37 12.64
C PHE A 46 5.76 11.89 12.49
N GLU A 47 4.80 12.76 12.76
CA GLU A 47 3.37 12.45 12.73
C GLU A 47 2.68 13.21 11.60
N ARG A 48 1.78 12.55 10.87
CA ARG A 48 0.87 13.21 9.93
C ARG A 48 -0.55 12.73 10.09
N ARG A 49 -1.48 13.58 9.66
CA ARG A 49 -2.91 13.25 9.56
C ARG A 49 -3.34 13.41 8.10
N LEU A 50 -3.79 12.30 7.50
CA LEU A 50 -4.36 12.33 6.17
C LEU A 50 -5.75 12.97 6.21
N ARG A 51 -6.11 13.66 5.13
CA ARG A 51 -7.42 14.30 4.96
C ARG A 51 -8.03 13.82 3.65
N PRO A 52 -9.35 13.58 3.61
CA PRO A 52 -10.03 13.28 2.38
C PRO A 52 -10.01 14.51 1.46
N THR A 53 -10.02 14.26 0.15
CA THR A 53 -10.02 15.29 -0.88
C THR A 53 -11.31 15.20 -1.69
N GLN A 54 -11.81 16.35 -2.15
CA GLN A 54 -12.94 16.40 -3.07
C GLN A 54 -12.50 16.03 -4.49
N SER A 55 -13.34 15.28 -5.19
CA SER A 55 -13.21 15.06 -6.62
C SER A 55 -13.53 16.32 -7.40
N GLU A 56 -13.32 16.27 -8.71
CA GLU A 56 -13.67 17.32 -9.66
C GLU A 56 -15.16 17.72 -9.61
N LEU A 57 -16.05 16.80 -9.20
CA LEU A 57 -17.48 17.05 -9.01
C LEU A 57 -17.86 17.42 -7.56
N GLY A 58 -16.86 17.62 -6.69
CA GLY A 58 -17.06 17.95 -5.28
C GLY A 58 -17.42 16.75 -4.40
N HIS A 59 -17.43 15.53 -4.93
CA HIS A 59 -17.71 14.33 -4.15
C HIS A 59 -16.49 13.89 -3.34
N ILE A 60 -16.72 13.21 -2.22
CA ILE A 60 -15.65 12.64 -1.40
C ILE A 60 -15.84 11.14 -1.34
N ASP A 61 -14.74 10.39 -1.48
CA ASP A 61 -14.74 8.94 -1.35
C ASP A 61 -15.28 8.51 0.05
N PRO A 62 -16.33 7.68 0.11
CA PRO A 62 -16.91 7.25 1.39
C PRO A 62 -15.94 6.49 2.31
N ALA A 63 -15.03 5.68 1.75
CA ALA A 63 -14.01 4.97 2.51
C ALA A 63 -12.97 5.93 3.10
N ALA A 64 -12.57 6.97 2.34
CA ALA A 64 -11.68 8.01 2.85
C ALA A 64 -12.34 8.82 3.99
N VAL A 65 -13.63 9.14 3.89
CA VAL A 65 -14.40 9.79 4.98
C VAL A 65 -14.47 8.88 6.20
N PHE A 66 -14.76 7.60 6.00
CA PHE A 66 -14.84 6.62 7.08
C PHE A 66 -13.52 6.50 7.84
N GLU A 67 -12.37 6.43 7.15
CA GLU A 67 -11.07 6.39 7.82
C GLU A 67 -10.75 7.71 8.53
N PHE A 68 -11.05 8.86 7.91
CA PHE A 68 -10.84 10.17 8.51
C PHE A 68 -11.66 10.36 9.80
N ALA A 69 -12.91 9.86 9.83
CA ALA A 69 -13.79 9.94 10.98
C ALA A 69 -13.26 9.17 12.22
N LYS A 70 -12.40 8.16 12.04
CA LYS A 70 -11.72 7.47 13.16
C LYS A 70 -10.72 8.37 13.89
N GLY A 71 -10.35 9.50 13.29
CA GLY A 71 -9.53 10.52 13.91
C GLY A 71 -8.10 10.13 14.21
N ARG A 72 -7.57 9.11 13.52
CA ARG A 72 -6.22 8.56 13.71
C ARG A 72 -5.15 9.47 13.12
N SER A 73 -3.96 9.37 13.67
CA SER A 73 -2.73 9.92 13.10
C SER A 73 -1.75 8.81 12.75
N ASN A 74 -0.91 9.07 11.76
CA ASN A 74 0.09 8.15 11.28
C ASN A 74 1.46 8.61 11.78
N VAL A 75 2.11 7.74 12.57
CA VAL A 75 3.50 7.95 13.01
C VAL A 75 4.42 7.26 12.02
N TYR A 76 5.18 8.06 11.28
CA TYR A 76 6.18 7.57 10.34
C TYR A 76 7.53 7.51 11.03
N ARG A 77 8.15 6.34 11.00
CA ARG A 77 9.50 6.12 11.53
C ARG A 77 10.48 5.96 10.39
N TRP A 78 11.64 6.58 10.47
CA TRP A 78 12.61 6.60 9.38
C TRP A 78 14.06 6.58 9.88
N ASN A 79 14.96 6.24 8.96
CA ASN A 79 16.41 6.25 9.17
C ASN A 79 17.06 7.10 8.06
N PRO A 80 17.92 8.10 8.40
CA PRO A 80 18.63 8.91 7.42
C PRO A 80 19.51 8.14 6.42
N GLU A 81 19.94 6.92 6.75
CA GLU A 81 20.74 6.06 5.86
C GLU A 81 19.93 5.51 4.69
N SER A 82 18.62 5.32 4.89
CA SER A 82 17.75 4.65 3.93
C SER A 82 16.59 5.52 3.45
N SER A 83 16.37 6.72 4.01
CA SER A 83 15.25 7.58 3.67
C SER A 83 15.65 9.05 3.56
N CYS A 84 14.95 9.79 2.70
CA CYS A 84 15.15 11.23 2.49
C CYS A 84 13.82 11.98 2.50
N LEU A 85 13.86 13.29 2.24
CA LEU A 85 12.68 14.15 2.27
C LEU A 85 11.59 13.77 1.26
N VAL A 86 11.91 13.00 0.22
CA VAL A 86 10.89 12.48 -0.72
C VAL A 86 9.92 11.52 -0.02
N GLU A 87 10.36 10.84 1.03
CA GLU A 87 9.57 9.86 1.79
C GLU A 87 9.02 10.42 3.10
N ALA A 88 9.47 11.63 3.48
CA ALA A 88 9.15 12.27 4.74
C ALA A 88 7.84 13.08 4.69
#